data_AF-A0A430KZQ6-F1
#
_entry.id   AF-A0A430KZQ6-F1
#
_cell.length_a   1.000
_cell.length_b   1.000
_cell.length_c   1.000
_cell.angle_alpha   90.00
_cell.angle_beta   90.00
_cell.angle_gamma   90.00
#
_symmetry.space_group_name_H-M   'P 1'
#
loop_
_entity.id
_entity.type
_entity.pdbx_description
1 polymer ?
#
loop_
_entity_poly.entity_id
_entity_poly.type
_entity_poly.pdbx_seq_one_letter_code
_entity_poly.pdbx_strand_id
1 'polypeptide(L)'
;MAAAAVQTYTPASYDHRAVDAMTDVDVASQRLQELNGLAHMKSCIRDVFMKHGVDKAFGVGLLHRHYDVAPNEKIIELGPVSSPWVVGDDEVVTGGSVLPHTWRVFDGELKPTEFKFVPQRDVSNTNRPVFPEAFVKELIGVLQETGLDEVLGVSLYEAGDPDNETMEVTYGRSSIVIPSTGLIGSKVIGPQSFDAFQAAWTFSKKQGEEVVAHHGICAAMGVDGVTARHGICAVRSAEDGIKAQHGICAVKAADDGMNARHGICAVRSAEDGIKAQHGICLVKAADDGMNARHGICAVRSC
;
A
#
# COMPACT_ATOMS: atom_id res chain seq x y z
N MET A 1 7.11 -43.75 14.02
CA MET A 1 6.13 -42.67 13.89
C MET A 1 6.23 -42.13 12.47
N ALA A 2 5.31 -42.48 11.58
CA ALA A 2 5.24 -41.84 10.27
C ALA A 2 4.84 -40.37 10.49
N ALA A 3 5.59 -39.42 9.94
CA ALA A 3 5.16 -38.03 9.95
C ALA A 3 3.79 -37.96 9.24
N ALA A 4 2.77 -37.45 9.92
CA ALA A 4 1.48 -37.22 9.29
C ALA A 4 1.70 -36.28 8.10
N ALA A 5 1.17 -36.65 6.92
CA ALA A 5 1.25 -35.80 5.75
C ALA A 5 0.55 -34.46 6.06
N VAL A 6 1.26 -33.35 5.86
CA VAL A 6 0.67 -32.02 6.00
C VAL A 6 -0.40 -31.87 4.92
N GLN A 7 -1.64 -31.64 5.34
CA GLN A 7 -2.73 -31.38 4.40
C GLN A 7 -2.48 -30.06 3.68
N THR A 8 -2.63 -30.06 2.36
CA THR A 8 -2.35 -28.90 1.50
C THR A 8 -3.65 -28.24 1.07
N TYR A 9 -3.70 -26.91 1.16
CA TYR A 9 -4.75 -26.10 0.61
C TYR A 9 -4.45 -25.73 -0.85
N THR A 10 -5.49 -25.73 -1.69
CA THR A 10 -5.40 -25.28 -3.08
C THR A 10 -6.15 -23.95 -3.18
N PRO A 11 -5.46 -22.84 -3.52
CA PRO A 11 -6.13 -21.58 -3.80
C PRO A 11 -7.19 -21.70 -4.88
N ALA A 12 -8.24 -20.89 -4.76
CA ALA A 12 -9.30 -20.84 -5.75
C ALA A 12 -8.81 -20.27 -7.08
N SER A 13 -9.56 -20.53 -8.15
CA SER A 13 -9.28 -19.97 -9.48
C SER A 13 -9.32 -18.43 -9.47
N TYR A 14 -8.62 -17.83 -10.44
CA TYR A 14 -8.62 -16.40 -10.66
C TYR A 14 -10.04 -15.85 -10.85
N ASP A 15 -10.29 -14.68 -10.28
CA ASP A 15 -11.52 -13.92 -10.46
C ASP A 15 -11.16 -12.44 -10.51
N HIS A 16 -11.37 -11.77 -11.64
CA HIS A 16 -11.07 -10.36 -11.82
C HIS A 16 -11.72 -9.47 -10.75
N ARG A 17 -12.88 -9.87 -10.20
CA ARG A 17 -13.59 -9.13 -9.15
C ARG A 17 -12.78 -9.04 -7.85
N ALA A 18 -11.88 -10.00 -7.61
CA ALA A 18 -10.96 -9.95 -6.49
C ALA A 18 -9.95 -8.79 -6.64
N VAL A 19 -9.58 -8.44 -7.88
CA VAL A 19 -8.73 -7.29 -8.19
C VAL A 19 -9.54 -5.99 -8.19
N ASP A 20 -10.72 -5.99 -8.81
CA ASP A 20 -11.60 -4.81 -8.87
C ASP A 20 -12.03 -4.30 -7.50
N ALA A 21 -12.13 -5.21 -6.52
CA ALA A 21 -12.46 -4.87 -5.14
C ALA A 21 -11.29 -4.29 -4.34
N MET A 22 -10.09 -4.17 -4.91
CA MET A 22 -8.95 -3.52 -4.25
C MET A 22 -9.07 -1.99 -4.37
N THR A 23 -8.56 -1.28 -3.37
CA THR A 23 -8.53 0.19 -3.37
C THR A 23 -7.22 0.75 -3.91
N ASP A 24 -7.16 2.05 -4.13
CA ASP A 24 -5.90 2.72 -4.45
C ASP A 24 -4.93 2.68 -3.24
N VAL A 25 -3.63 2.81 -3.50
CA VAL A 25 -2.56 2.61 -2.50
C VAL A 25 -2.68 3.54 -1.29
N ASP A 26 -3.10 4.78 -1.49
CA ASP A 26 -3.31 5.75 -0.40
C ASP A 26 -4.40 5.29 0.56
N VAL A 27 -5.51 4.77 0.01
CA VAL A 27 -6.64 4.26 0.79
C VAL A 27 -6.25 2.97 1.51
N ALA A 28 -5.53 2.07 0.85
CA ALA A 28 -5.02 0.85 1.46
C ALA A 28 -4.07 1.17 2.63
N SER A 29 -3.15 2.11 2.44
CA SER A 29 -2.23 2.56 3.48
C SER A 29 -2.94 3.22 4.65
N GLN A 30 -3.95 4.05 4.39
CA GLN A 30 -4.77 4.65 5.43
C GLN A 30 -5.50 3.58 6.25
N ARG A 31 -6.14 2.61 5.59
CA ARG A 31 -6.83 1.50 6.25
C ARG A 31 -5.87 0.67 7.10
N LEU A 32 -4.67 0.39 6.60
CA LEU A 32 -3.63 -0.31 7.35
C LEU A 32 -3.29 0.43 8.65
N GLN A 33 -3.22 1.76 8.63
CA GLN A 33 -2.94 2.57 9.82
C GLN A 33 -4.14 2.59 10.79
N GLU A 34 -5.36 2.80 10.29
CA GLU A 34 -6.60 2.84 11.08
C GLU A 34 -6.85 1.52 11.83
N LEU A 35 -6.49 0.40 11.21
CA LEU A 35 -6.62 -0.95 11.76
C LEU A 35 -5.39 -1.40 12.55
N ASN A 36 -4.45 -0.49 12.84
CA ASN A 36 -3.22 -0.80 13.57
C ASN A 36 -2.42 -1.98 12.95
N GLY A 37 -2.46 -2.08 11.62
CA GLY A 37 -2.00 -3.25 10.87
C GLY A 37 -0.53 -3.57 11.08
N LEU A 38 0.34 -2.56 11.24
CA LEU A 38 1.76 -2.80 11.56
C LEU A 38 1.97 -3.47 12.93
N ALA A 39 1.10 -3.21 13.92
CA ALA A 39 1.18 -3.89 15.20
C ALA A 39 0.71 -5.36 15.09
N HIS A 40 -0.33 -5.62 14.30
CA HIS A 40 -0.78 -6.98 13.99
C HIS A 40 0.26 -7.77 13.19
N MET A 41 0.91 -7.12 12.23
CA MET A 41 2.08 -7.63 11.50
C MET A 41 3.22 -7.98 12.44
N LYS A 42 3.46 -7.19 13.49
CA LYS A 42 4.50 -7.45 14.51
C LYS A 42 4.13 -8.52 15.54
N SER A 43 2.88 -8.99 15.54
CA SER A 43 2.35 -9.92 16.55
C SER A 43 1.62 -11.08 15.87
N CYS A 44 0.30 -11.11 15.94
CA CYS A 44 -0.54 -12.23 15.53
C CYS A 44 -0.27 -12.71 14.10
N ILE A 45 -0.07 -11.84 13.12
CA ILE A 45 0.17 -12.26 11.73
C ILE A 45 1.55 -12.91 11.60
N ARG A 46 2.61 -12.29 12.14
CA ARG A 46 3.95 -12.90 12.19
C ARG A 46 3.91 -14.26 12.88
N ASP A 47 3.20 -14.36 14.00
CA ASP A 47 3.15 -15.58 14.79
C ASP A 47 2.53 -16.74 14.00
N VAL A 48 1.53 -16.47 13.14
CA VAL A 48 1.00 -17.46 12.18
C VAL A 48 2.08 -17.94 11.21
N PHE A 49 2.82 -17.03 10.57
CA PHE A 49 3.89 -17.40 9.63
C PHE A 49 4.98 -18.23 10.30
N MET A 50 5.39 -17.84 11.51
CA MET A 50 6.43 -18.53 12.29
C MET A 50 5.98 -19.91 12.78
N LYS A 51 4.73 -20.01 13.25
CA LYS A 51 4.11 -21.26 13.72
C LYS A 51 4.05 -22.31 12.61
N HIS A 52 3.72 -21.90 11.39
CA HIS A 52 3.60 -22.79 10.24
C HIS A 52 4.90 -22.95 9.44
N GLY A 53 5.97 -22.21 9.80
CA GLY A 53 7.28 -22.32 9.17
C GLY A 53 7.29 -21.89 7.71
N VAL A 54 6.43 -20.93 7.34
CA VAL A 54 6.28 -20.44 5.97
C VAL A 54 6.97 -19.09 5.73
N ASP A 55 7.71 -18.59 6.72
CA ASP A 55 8.43 -17.31 6.74
C ASP A 55 9.48 -17.16 5.62
N LYS A 56 9.92 -18.27 5.03
CA LYS A 56 10.85 -18.28 3.89
C LYS A 56 10.18 -18.42 2.52
N ALA A 57 8.90 -18.78 2.50
CA ALA A 57 8.15 -19.03 1.26
C ALA A 57 7.21 -17.88 0.94
N PHE A 58 6.69 -17.20 1.95
CA PHE A 58 5.69 -16.16 1.80
C PHE A 58 6.08 -14.87 2.53
N GLY A 59 5.70 -13.76 1.91
CA GLY A 59 5.60 -12.44 2.53
C GLY A 59 4.15 -11.97 2.59
N VAL A 60 3.97 -10.77 3.12
CA VAL A 60 2.69 -10.06 3.15
C VAL A 60 2.81 -8.82 2.28
N GLY A 61 1.81 -8.59 1.43
CA GLY A 61 1.70 -7.41 0.59
C GLY A 61 0.53 -6.52 1.01
N LEU A 62 0.66 -5.21 0.80
CA LEU A 62 -0.44 -4.26 0.88
C LEU A 62 -1.26 -4.39 -0.39
N LEU A 63 -2.51 -4.82 -0.28
CA LEU A 63 -3.40 -4.96 -1.42
C LEU A 63 -3.80 -3.59 -1.94
N HIS A 64 -3.45 -3.31 -3.19
CA HIS A 64 -3.87 -2.12 -3.88
C HIS A 64 -3.94 -2.38 -5.38
N ARG A 65 -4.76 -1.59 -6.08
CA ARG A 65 -4.81 -1.60 -7.54
C ARG A 65 -4.01 -0.42 -8.09
N HIS A 66 -3.30 -0.67 -9.19
CA HIS A 66 -2.58 0.36 -9.94
C HIS A 66 -3.42 0.96 -11.07
N TYR A 67 -4.34 0.16 -11.62
CA TYR A 67 -5.19 0.48 -12.77
C TYR A 67 -6.32 -0.55 -12.87
N ASP A 68 -7.35 -0.23 -13.66
CA ASP A 68 -8.45 -1.15 -13.95
C ASP A 68 -7.98 -2.35 -14.79
N VAL A 69 -8.54 -3.53 -14.50
CA VAL A 69 -8.25 -4.80 -15.18
C VAL A 69 -9.54 -5.34 -15.79
N ALA A 70 -9.50 -5.69 -17.07
CA ALA A 70 -10.67 -6.27 -17.74
C ALA A 70 -10.92 -7.72 -17.27
N PRO A 71 -12.14 -8.26 -17.42
CA PRO A 71 -12.46 -9.61 -16.95
C PRO A 71 -11.61 -10.75 -17.53
N ASN A 72 -10.99 -10.52 -18.69
CA ASN A 72 -10.11 -11.47 -19.39
C ASN A 72 -8.62 -11.09 -19.31
N GLU A 73 -8.27 -10.13 -18.46
CA GLU A 73 -6.89 -9.72 -18.20
C GLU A 73 -6.41 -10.28 -16.86
N LYS A 74 -5.11 -10.52 -16.76
CA LYS A 74 -4.40 -10.78 -15.51
C LYS A 74 -3.24 -9.80 -15.39
N ILE A 75 -2.92 -9.38 -14.16
CA ILE A 75 -1.71 -8.60 -13.90
C ILE A 75 -0.52 -9.56 -13.93
N ILE A 76 0.40 -9.36 -14.88
CA ILE A 76 1.55 -10.24 -15.09
C ILE A 76 2.84 -9.45 -14.90
N GLU A 77 3.67 -9.94 -13.99
CA GLU A 77 5.06 -9.55 -13.76
C GLU A 77 5.96 -10.27 -14.79
N LEU A 78 6.69 -9.46 -15.57
CA LEU A 78 7.80 -9.91 -16.42
C LEU A 78 9.05 -9.08 -16.08
N GLY A 79 9.93 -9.67 -15.27
CA GLY A 79 11.06 -8.93 -14.71
C GLY A 79 10.56 -7.82 -13.77
N PRO A 80 11.03 -6.57 -13.90
CA PRO A 80 10.60 -5.49 -13.01
C PRO A 80 9.25 -4.86 -13.42
N VAL A 81 8.57 -5.36 -14.47
CA VAL A 81 7.38 -4.71 -15.03
C VAL A 81 6.14 -5.57 -14.80
N SER A 82 5.13 -5.00 -14.17
CA SER A 82 3.79 -5.58 -14.02
C SER A 82 2.80 -4.88 -14.95
N SER A 83 2.15 -5.63 -15.82
CA SER A 83 1.20 -5.10 -16.83
C SER A 83 0.01 -6.03 -17.04
N PRO A 84 -1.16 -5.53 -17.47
CA PRO A 84 -2.33 -6.36 -17.73
C PRO A 84 -2.17 -7.08 -19.07
N TRP A 85 -2.26 -8.40 -19.07
CA TRP A 85 -2.19 -9.22 -20.28
C TRP A 85 -3.53 -9.91 -20.50
N VAL A 86 -3.99 -9.94 -21.75
CA VAL A 86 -5.15 -10.75 -22.14
C VAL A 86 -4.71 -12.21 -22.23
N VAL A 87 -4.94 -12.96 -21.16
CA VAL A 87 -4.62 -14.38 -21.05
C VAL A 87 -5.84 -15.11 -20.52
N GLY A 88 -6.13 -16.27 -21.10
CA GLY A 88 -7.23 -17.11 -20.63
C GLY A 88 -6.95 -17.74 -19.27
N ASP A 89 -7.73 -18.75 -18.92
CA ASP A 89 -7.52 -19.51 -17.67
C ASP A 89 -6.35 -20.49 -17.75
N ASP A 90 -5.85 -20.75 -18.96
CA ASP A 90 -4.68 -21.60 -19.18
C ASP A 90 -3.43 -20.99 -18.57
N GLU A 91 -2.67 -21.83 -17.87
CA GLU A 91 -1.38 -21.45 -17.32
C GLU A 91 -0.32 -21.28 -18.42
N VAL A 92 -0.40 -22.08 -19.47
CA VAL A 92 0.60 -22.10 -20.55
C VAL A 92 0.26 -21.00 -21.56
N VAL A 93 1.25 -20.16 -21.84
CA VAL A 93 1.17 -19.07 -22.82
C VAL A 93 2.33 -19.15 -23.80
N THR A 94 2.35 -18.24 -24.79
CA THR A 94 3.46 -18.20 -25.75
C THR A 94 4.78 -17.93 -25.02
N GLY A 95 5.72 -18.88 -25.14
CA GLY A 95 7.07 -18.75 -24.59
C GLY A 95 7.23 -19.17 -23.12
N GLY A 96 6.18 -19.59 -22.42
CA GLY A 96 6.28 -19.98 -21.01
C GLY A 96 4.95 -20.24 -20.30
N SER A 97 4.93 -20.01 -18.99
CA SER A 97 3.76 -20.15 -18.13
C SER A 97 3.48 -18.87 -17.34
N VAL A 98 2.23 -18.65 -16.96
CA VAL A 98 1.78 -17.59 -16.07
C VAL A 98 1.38 -18.21 -14.75
N LEU A 99 2.19 -18.01 -13.71
CA LEU A 99 1.98 -18.63 -12.40
C LEU A 99 1.51 -17.60 -11.38
N PRO A 100 0.54 -17.93 -10.50
CA PRO A 100 0.16 -17.06 -9.40
C PRO A 100 1.35 -16.66 -8.50
N HIS A 101 1.38 -15.39 -8.10
CA HIS A 101 2.44 -14.82 -7.27
C HIS A 101 1.92 -14.09 -6.02
N THR A 102 0.78 -13.40 -6.12
CA THR A 102 0.12 -12.71 -5.00
C THR A 102 -1.32 -13.21 -4.88
N TRP A 103 -1.79 -13.38 -3.64
CA TRP A 103 -3.15 -13.79 -3.30
C TRP A 103 -3.76 -12.86 -2.26
N ARG A 104 -5.09 -12.70 -2.34
CA ARG A 104 -5.89 -12.06 -1.31
C ARG A 104 -6.94 -13.01 -0.76
N VAL A 105 -7.50 -12.68 0.40
CA VAL A 105 -8.76 -13.25 0.84
C VAL A 105 -9.90 -12.59 0.06
N PHE A 106 -10.76 -13.40 -0.54
CA PHE A 106 -11.96 -12.94 -1.24
C PHE A 106 -13.01 -14.06 -1.20
N ASP A 107 -14.23 -13.73 -0.77
CA ASP A 107 -15.30 -14.70 -0.49
C ASP A 107 -14.86 -15.87 0.44
N GLY A 108 -13.96 -15.57 1.39
CA GLY A 108 -13.45 -16.55 2.36
C GLY A 108 -12.40 -17.53 1.82
N GLU A 109 -11.93 -17.35 0.59
CA GLU A 109 -10.90 -18.17 -0.04
C GLU A 109 -9.69 -17.34 -0.44
N LEU A 110 -8.52 -17.97 -0.60
CA LEU A 110 -7.39 -17.30 -1.26
C LEU A 110 -7.61 -17.32 -2.76
N LYS A 111 -7.69 -16.13 -3.37
CA LYS A 111 -7.76 -15.94 -4.82
C LYS A 111 -6.50 -15.23 -5.31
N PRO A 112 -5.89 -15.69 -6.41
CA PRO A 112 -4.72 -15.02 -6.97
C PRO A 112 -5.13 -13.67 -7.56
N THR A 113 -4.27 -12.66 -7.41
CA THR A 113 -4.49 -11.30 -7.92
C THR A 113 -3.41 -10.89 -8.91
N GLU A 114 -2.18 -11.34 -8.69
CA GLU A 114 -1.03 -11.07 -9.55
C GLU A 114 -0.30 -12.35 -9.88
N PHE A 115 0.31 -12.37 -11.05
CA PHE A 115 0.96 -13.52 -11.63
C PHE A 115 2.36 -13.15 -12.11
N LYS A 116 3.23 -14.14 -12.20
CA LYS A 116 4.56 -14.03 -12.74
C LYS A 116 4.68 -14.84 -14.02
N PHE A 117 5.25 -14.24 -15.06
CA PHE A 117 5.65 -14.97 -16.25
C PHE A 117 6.93 -15.77 -15.99
N VAL A 118 6.88 -17.05 -16.31
CA VAL A 118 7.99 -17.99 -16.18
C VAL A 118 8.36 -18.49 -17.57
N PRO A 119 9.58 -18.20 -18.06
CA PRO A 119 10.02 -18.70 -19.37
C PRO A 119 9.98 -20.23 -19.44
N GLN A 120 9.64 -20.78 -20.61
CA GLN A 120 9.46 -22.24 -20.81
C GLN A 120 10.66 -23.07 -20.31
N ARG A 121 11.88 -22.55 -20.44
CA ARG A 121 13.13 -23.19 -20.00
C ARG A 121 13.24 -23.31 -18.47
N ASP A 122 12.50 -22.49 -17.72
CA ASP A 122 12.57 -22.35 -16.27
C ASP A 122 11.36 -23.00 -15.57
N VAL A 123 10.28 -23.30 -16.31
CA VAL A 123 9.02 -23.87 -15.77
C VAL A 123 9.25 -25.14 -14.96
N SER A 124 10.09 -26.07 -15.42
CA SER A 124 10.34 -27.34 -14.70
C SER A 124 11.10 -27.14 -13.38
N ASN A 125 11.85 -26.05 -13.26
CA ASN A 125 12.66 -25.73 -12.09
C ASN A 125 11.97 -24.72 -11.16
N THR A 126 10.80 -24.23 -11.55
CA THR A 126 10.06 -23.23 -10.77
C THR A 126 9.33 -23.93 -9.64
N ASN A 127 9.71 -23.60 -8.40
CA ASN A 127 9.01 -24.07 -7.23
C ASN A 127 7.62 -23.44 -7.18
N ARG A 128 6.60 -24.30 -7.09
CA ARG A 128 5.23 -23.85 -6.82
C ARG A 128 5.04 -23.74 -5.32
N PRO A 129 4.35 -22.69 -4.82
CA PRO A 129 4.04 -22.59 -3.42
C PRO A 129 3.19 -23.77 -2.97
N VAL A 130 3.55 -24.33 -1.83
CA VAL A 130 2.72 -25.28 -1.10
C VAL A 130 2.08 -24.50 0.05
N PHE A 131 0.75 -24.47 0.09
CA PHE A 131 0.00 -23.85 1.17
C PHE A 131 -0.41 -24.91 2.18
N PRO A 132 0.16 -24.96 3.40
CA PRO A 132 -0.38 -25.81 4.46
C PRO A 132 -1.82 -25.38 4.77
N GLU A 133 -2.75 -26.32 4.83
CA GLU A 133 -4.17 -25.99 5.06
C GLU A 133 -4.39 -25.34 6.42
N ALA A 134 -3.66 -25.78 7.45
CA ALA A 134 -3.71 -25.17 8.76
C ALA A 134 -3.21 -23.71 8.75
N PHE A 135 -2.20 -23.40 7.93
CA PHE A 135 -1.70 -22.04 7.75
C PHE A 135 -2.76 -21.14 7.14
N VAL A 136 -3.37 -21.57 6.03
CA VAL A 136 -4.35 -20.76 5.31
C VAL A 136 -5.58 -20.47 6.17
N LYS A 137 -6.12 -21.47 6.87
CA LYS A 137 -7.28 -21.28 7.75
C LYS A 137 -6.99 -20.29 8.88
N GLU A 138 -5.83 -20.42 9.52
CA GLU A 138 -5.44 -19.54 10.62
C GLU A 138 -5.15 -18.12 10.13
N LEU A 139 -4.50 -17.97 8.98
CA LEU A 139 -4.25 -16.68 8.37
C LEU A 139 -5.56 -15.96 8.02
N ILE A 140 -6.49 -16.63 7.32
CA ILE A 140 -7.79 -16.05 6.96
C ILE A 140 -8.53 -15.61 8.23
N GLY A 141 -8.54 -16.45 9.27
CA GLY A 141 -9.15 -16.12 10.56
C GLY A 141 -8.54 -14.86 11.18
N VAL A 142 -7.20 -14.78 11.27
CA VAL A 142 -6.53 -13.60 11.84
C VAL A 142 -6.79 -12.34 11.02
N LEU A 143 -6.76 -12.42 9.68
CA LEU A 143 -7.03 -11.28 8.82
C LEU A 143 -8.47 -10.78 8.99
N GLN A 144 -9.46 -11.68 9.06
CA GLN A 144 -10.86 -11.34 9.27
C GLN A 144 -11.12 -10.79 10.67
N GLU A 145 -10.53 -11.37 11.72
CA GLU A 145 -10.65 -10.91 13.10
C GLU A 145 -10.07 -9.49 13.30
N THR A 146 -9.02 -9.17 12.55
CA THR A 146 -8.37 -7.84 12.58
C THR A 146 -8.97 -6.85 11.56
N GLY A 147 -9.84 -7.31 10.66
CA GLY A 147 -10.40 -6.52 9.56
C GLY A 147 -9.38 -6.18 8.45
N LEU A 148 -8.25 -6.88 8.39
CA LEU A 148 -7.16 -6.66 7.44
C LEU A 148 -7.28 -7.54 6.18
N ASP A 149 -8.32 -8.34 6.03
CA ASP A 149 -8.54 -9.26 4.91
C ASP A 149 -8.79 -8.55 3.56
N GLU A 150 -9.24 -7.29 3.58
CA GLU A 150 -9.31 -6.43 2.40
C GLU A 150 -8.05 -5.56 2.20
N VAL A 151 -7.12 -5.55 3.16
CA VAL A 151 -5.95 -4.65 3.18
C VAL A 151 -4.66 -5.39 2.90
N LEU A 152 -4.55 -6.64 3.37
CA LEU A 152 -3.32 -7.43 3.31
C LEU A 152 -3.52 -8.70 2.49
N GLY A 153 -2.51 -9.00 1.67
CA GLY A 153 -2.41 -10.20 0.86
C GLY A 153 -1.18 -11.01 1.24
N VAL A 154 -1.06 -12.19 0.65
CA VAL A 154 0.13 -13.04 0.75
C VAL A 154 0.79 -13.07 -0.61
N SER A 155 2.10 -12.89 -0.66
CA SER A 155 2.89 -13.00 -1.88
C SER A 155 3.97 -14.06 -1.71
N LEU A 156 4.36 -14.70 -2.80
CA LEU A 156 5.58 -15.49 -2.83
C LEU A 156 6.75 -14.60 -2.46
N TYR A 157 7.56 -15.09 -1.52
CA TYR A 157 8.80 -14.42 -1.17
C TYR A 157 9.93 -14.91 -2.07
N GLU A 158 10.45 -14.00 -2.88
CA GLU A 158 11.77 -14.18 -3.49
C GLU A 158 12.78 -13.50 -2.58
N ALA A 159 13.78 -14.26 -2.11
CA ALA A 159 14.83 -13.71 -1.27
C ALA A 159 15.60 -12.63 -2.04
N GLY A 160 15.19 -11.37 -1.83
CA GLY A 160 15.87 -10.19 -2.33
C GLY A 160 17.15 -9.94 -1.54
N ASP A 161 18.06 -9.18 -2.15
CA ASP A 161 19.17 -8.58 -1.42
C ASP A 161 18.58 -7.62 -0.36
N PRO A 162 18.76 -7.90 0.95
CA PRO A 162 18.20 -7.06 2.01
C PRO A 162 18.71 -5.62 1.98
N ASP A 163 19.80 -5.35 1.26
CA ASP A 163 20.40 -4.02 1.13
C ASP A 163 19.85 -3.24 -0.08
N ASN A 164 19.01 -3.83 -0.93
CA ASN A 164 18.39 -3.19 -2.08
C ASN A 164 16.91 -2.92 -1.83
N GLU A 165 16.61 -1.77 -1.24
CA GLU A 165 15.23 -1.26 -1.19
C GLU A 165 14.71 -1.03 -2.61
N THR A 166 13.50 -1.50 -2.89
CA THR A 166 12.85 -1.32 -4.18
C THR A 166 11.58 -0.51 -4.04
N MET A 167 11.19 0.12 -5.13
CA MET A 167 10.04 0.98 -5.23
C MET A 167 9.31 0.73 -6.53
N GLU A 168 8.02 0.48 -6.43
CA GLU A 168 7.09 0.39 -7.52
C GLU A 168 6.49 1.77 -7.87
N VAL A 169 6.53 2.08 -9.16
CA VAL A 169 5.95 3.29 -9.75
C VAL A 169 5.09 2.92 -10.95
N THR A 170 3.87 3.47 -11.00
CA THR A 170 2.93 3.19 -12.08
C THR A 170 2.92 4.32 -13.13
N TYR A 171 3.07 3.94 -14.40
CA TYR A 171 2.88 4.80 -15.57
C TYR A 171 1.82 4.20 -16.49
N GLY A 172 0.65 4.83 -16.55
CA GLY A 172 -0.49 4.30 -17.32
C GLY A 172 -0.89 2.92 -16.81
N ARG A 173 -0.93 1.91 -17.70
CA ARG A 173 -1.26 0.51 -17.35
C ARG A 173 -0.01 -0.35 -17.16
N SER A 174 1.06 0.23 -16.62
CA SER A 174 2.31 -0.49 -16.35
C SER A 174 2.87 -0.02 -15.03
N SER A 175 3.16 -0.98 -14.15
CA SER A 175 3.82 -0.76 -12.87
C SER A 175 5.25 -1.27 -12.97
N ILE A 176 6.21 -0.51 -12.45
CA ILE A 176 7.64 -0.79 -12.62
C ILE A 176 8.33 -0.73 -11.26
N VAL A 177 8.97 -1.84 -10.88
CA VAL A 177 9.83 -1.93 -9.71
C VAL A 177 11.23 -1.40 -10.07
N ILE A 178 11.64 -0.34 -9.40
CA ILE A 178 12.95 0.32 -9.53
C ILE A 178 13.68 0.37 -8.19
N PRO A 179 15.02 0.50 -8.16
CA PRO A 179 15.72 0.75 -6.91
C PRO A 179 15.23 2.03 -6.22
N SER A 180 15.02 1.96 -4.91
CA SER A 180 14.70 3.11 -4.07
C SER A 180 15.93 4.02 -3.93
N THR A 181 15.72 5.33 -3.90
CA THR A 181 16.76 6.33 -3.59
C THR A 181 16.88 6.64 -2.09
N GLY A 182 16.25 5.82 -1.26
CA GLY A 182 16.14 5.99 0.19
C GLY A 182 14.91 6.81 0.60
N LEU A 183 14.31 6.42 1.73
CA LEU A 183 13.17 7.10 2.33
C LEU A 183 13.59 8.04 3.48
N ILE A 184 12.97 9.22 3.56
CA ILE A 184 12.89 10.00 4.82
C ILE A 184 11.41 10.02 5.24
N GLY A 185 11.05 9.15 6.19
CA GLY A 185 9.64 8.92 6.53
C GLY A 185 8.92 8.18 5.40
N SER A 186 7.82 8.74 4.89
CA SER A 186 7.05 8.25 3.73
C SER A 186 7.39 8.95 2.42
N LYS A 187 8.49 9.73 2.35
CA LYS A 187 8.86 10.50 1.15
C LYS A 187 10.12 9.95 0.52
N VAL A 188 10.06 9.80 -0.80
CA VAL A 188 11.21 9.37 -1.62
C VAL A 188 12.06 10.59 -1.96
N ILE A 189 13.37 10.43 -1.80
CA ILE A 189 14.35 11.48 -2.12
C ILE A 189 14.56 11.51 -3.63
N GLY A 190 13.93 12.46 -4.32
CA GLY A 190 14.09 12.64 -5.76
C GLY A 190 13.61 14.01 -6.26
N PRO A 191 13.96 14.40 -7.50
CA PRO A 191 13.60 15.72 -8.06
C PRO A 191 12.08 15.96 -8.14
N GLN A 192 11.28 14.90 -8.09
CA GLN A 192 9.81 14.95 -8.20
C GLN A 192 9.06 14.68 -6.89
N SER A 193 9.74 14.58 -5.74
CA SER A 193 9.18 14.40 -4.37
C SER A 193 7.71 13.93 -4.31
N PHE A 194 7.49 12.62 -4.22
CA PHE A 194 6.16 12.02 -4.09
C PHE A 194 6.05 11.23 -2.79
N ASP A 195 4.81 10.99 -2.36
CA ASP A 195 4.52 10.15 -1.21
C ASP A 195 4.63 8.68 -1.62
N ALA A 196 5.21 7.90 -0.73
CA ALA A 196 5.54 6.51 -0.97
C ALA A 196 5.24 5.68 0.28
N PHE A 197 4.69 4.49 0.05
CA PHE A 197 4.14 3.65 1.11
C PHE A 197 4.89 2.33 1.16
N GLN A 198 5.17 1.84 2.37
CA GLN A 198 5.58 0.45 2.52
C GLN A 198 4.42 -0.45 2.10
N ALA A 199 4.71 -1.39 1.20
CA ALA A 199 3.71 -2.24 0.59
C ALA A 199 4.09 -3.73 0.60
N ALA A 200 5.28 -4.09 1.07
CA ALA A 200 5.69 -5.49 1.22
C ALA A 200 6.48 -5.70 2.51
N TRP A 201 6.24 -6.83 3.16
CA TRP A 201 6.88 -7.24 4.40
C TRP A 201 7.15 -8.74 4.38
N THR A 202 8.27 -9.13 4.97
CA THR A 202 8.56 -10.54 5.26
C THR A 202 8.88 -10.69 6.74
N PHE A 203 9.02 -11.93 7.19
CA PHE A 203 9.28 -12.23 8.59
C PHE A 203 10.60 -12.97 8.72
N SER A 204 11.40 -12.60 9.72
CA SER A 204 12.67 -13.28 10.00
C SER A 204 12.78 -13.65 11.47
N LYS A 205 13.53 -14.73 11.75
CA LYS A 205 13.88 -15.15 13.11
C LYS A 205 15.18 -14.44 13.51
N LYS A 206 15.12 -13.32 14.22
CA LYS A 206 16.30 -12.73 14.90
C LYS A 206 16.16 -12.83 16.42
N GLN A 207 17.28 -13.05 17.11
CA GLN A 207 17.38 -12.99 18.57
C GLN A 207 17.04 -11.56 19.03
N GLY A 208 15.90 -11.39 19.70
CA GLY A 208 15.35 -10.08 20.07
C GLY A 208 14.27 -9.65 19.08
N GLU A 209 13.03 -9.87 19.49
CA GLU A 209 11.73 -9.62 18.84
C GLU A 209 11.65 -8.37 17.94
N GLU A 210 11.97 -8.49 16.65
CA GLU A 210 11.63 -7.46 15.66
C GLU A 210 11.20 -8.08 14.33
N VAL A 211 10.11 -7.56 13.76
CA VAL A 211 9.72 -7.84 12.36
C VAL A 211 10.58 -6.97 11.47
N VAL A 212 11.40 -7.61 10.64
CA VAL A 212 12.19 -6.93 9.62
C VAL A 212 11.38 -6.97 8.32
N ALA A 213 10.79 -5.83 7.96
CA ALA A 213 10.23 -5.61 6.64
C ALA A 213 11.39 -5.59 5.63
N HIS A 214 11.33 -6.43 4.60
CA HIS A 214 12.18 -6.26 3.42
C HIS A 214 11.34 -5.49 2.38
N HIS A 215 11.75 -4.25 2.09
CA HIS A 215 10.88 -3.18 1.57
C HIS A 215 10.59 -3.27 0.06
N GLY A 216 9.31 -3.36 -0.29
CA GLY A 216 8.74 -2.83 -1.53
C GLY A 216 7.97 -1.54 -1.21
N ILE A 217 8.30 -0.44 -1.88
CA ILE A 217 7.69 0.88 -1.69
C ILE A 217 6.75 1.16 -2.86
N CYS A 218 5.53 1.63 -2.67
CA CYS A 218 4.65 1.99 -3.79
C CYS A 218 4.38 3.50 -3.79
N ALA A 219 4.41 4.12 -4.98
CA ALA A 219 4.22 5.55 -5.16
C ALA A 219 3.01 5.88 -6.04
N ALA A 220 2.16 6.81 -5.58
CA ALA A 220 1.05 7.37 -6.35
C ALA A 220 1.32 8.84 -6.71
N MET A 221 1.02 9.24 -7.95
CA MET A 221 1.04 10.65 -8.38
C MET A 221 -0.40 11.17 -8.47
N GLY A 222 -0.73 12.23 -7.73
CA GLY A 222 -2.08 12.84 -7.75
C GLY A 222 -2.05 14.38 -7.78
N VAL A 223 -2.84 14.97 -8.68
CA VAL A 223 -3.08 16.41 -8.94
C VAL A 223 -4.49 16.83 -8.47
N ASP A 224 -4.64 18.14 -8.20
CA ASP A 224 -5.82 18.99 -7.92
C ASP A 224 -6.76 18.68 -6.73
N GLY A 225 -6.78 19.59 -5.75
CA GLY A 225 -7.72 19.65 -4.63
C GLY A 225 -7.42 18.70 -3.45
N VAL A 226 -6.99 19.24 -2.31
CA VAL A 226 -6.58 18.42 -1.14
C VAL A 226 -7.57 18.53 0.03
N THR A 227 -8.17 17.39 0.39
CA THR A 227 -9.02 17.26 1.59
C THR A 227 -8.37 16.30 2.58
N ALA A 228 -7.82 16.82 3.68
CA ALA A 228 -7.26 16.00 4.76
C ALA A 228 -8.27 15.88 5.91
N ARG A 229 -8.67 14.66 6.28
CA ARG A 229 -9.69 14.43 7.33
C ARG A 229 -9.17 13.84 8.63
N HIS A 230 -8.01 13.16 8.62
CA HIS A 230 -7.21 12.76 9.78
C HIS A 230 -5.76 12.52 9.34
N GLY A 231 -4.76 13.14 9.97
CA GLY A 231 -3.34 12.95 9.64
C GLY A 231 -2.54 14.24 9.38
N ILE A 232 -1.30 14.08 8.89
CA ILE A 232 -0.39 15.19 8.56
C ILE A 232 -0.34 15.38 7.05
N CYS A 233 -0.71 16.57 6.57
CA CYS A 233 -0.78 16.90 5.14
C CYS A 233 0.16 18.06 4.82
N ALA A 234 1.03 17.92 3.81
CA ALA A 234 1.97 18.96 3.39
C ALA A 234 1.80 19.29 1.90
N VAL A 235 1.25 20.48 1.59
CA VAL A 235 0.87 20.88 0.23
C VAL A 235 1.73 22.05 -0.25
N ARG A 236 2.26 21.97 -1.47
CA ARG A 236 3.14 23.01 -2.06
C ARG A 236 2.35 24.15 -2.72
N SER A 237 1.27 23.84 -3.42
CA SER A 237 0.33 24.79 -4.02
C SER A 237 -1.01 24.08 -4.18
N ALA A 238 -2.12 24.78 -3.90
CA ALA A 238 -3.46 24.29 -4.18
C ALA A 238 -4.27 25.44 -4.77
N GLU A 239 -4.77 25.24 -5.98
CA GLU A 239 -5.57 26.23 -6.70
C GLU A 239 -6.97 26.32 -6.06
N ASP A 240 -7.67 25.18 -5.89
CA ASP A 240 -9.05 25.12 -5.37
C ASP A 240 -9.19 25.11 -3.82
N GLY A 241 -8.18 25.64 -3.11
CA GLY A 241 -8.20 25.76 -1.65
C GLY A 241 -8.06 24.44 -0.87
N ILE A 242 -7.92 24.53 0.46
CA ILE A 242 -7.60 23.36 1.31
C ILE A 242 -8.59 23.21 2.47
N LYS A 243 -9.08 21.98 2.65
CA LYS A 243 -9.96 21.59 3.77
C LYS A 243 -9.24 20.59 4.66
N ALA A 244 -8.92 21.03 5.88
CA ALA A 244 -8.36 20.17 6.93
C ALA A 244 -9.41 19.95 8.03
N GLN A 245 -9.74 18.70 8.32
CA GLN A 245 -10.55 18.29 9.46
C GLN A 245 -9.66 17.35 10.31
N HIS A 246 -9.59 17.55 11.63
CA HIS A 246 -8.86 16.67 12.58
C HIS A 246 -7.42 16.26 12.20
N GLY A 247 -6.54 17.22 11.87
CA GLY A 247 -5.15 16.93 11.49
C GLY A 247 -4.19 18.11 11.58
N ILE A 248 -2.92 17.88 11.19
CA ILE A 248 -1.89 18.93 11.06
C ILE A 248 -1.64 19.20 9.58
N CYS A 249 -1.85 20.44 9.11
CA CYS A 249 -1.67 20.79 7.70
C CYS A 249 -0.61 21.89 7.53
N ALA A 250 0.36 21.69 6.63
CA ALA A 250 1.40 22.67 6.31
C ALA A 250 1.37 23.02 4.81
N VAL A 251 1.13 24.29 4.48
CA VAL A 251 0.85 24.73 3.11
C VAL A 251 1.75 25.89 2.71
N LYS A 252 2.35 25.84 1.51
CA LYS A 252 3.24 26.91 1.02
C LYS A 252 2.50 28.02 0.26
N ALA A 253 1.47 27.71 -0.53
CA ALA A 253 0.59 28.67 -1.20
C ALA A 253 -0.80 28.05 -1.40
N ALA A 254 -1.87 28.83 -1.21
CA ALA A 254 -3.25 28.43 -1.52
C ALA A 254 -4.00 29.65 -2.07
N ASP A 255 -4.62 29.51 -3.23
CA ASP A 255 -5.22 30.65 -3.92
C ASP A 255 -6.63 30.89 -3.36
N ASP A 256 -7.50 29.87 -3.35
CA ASP A 256 -8.88 29.97 -2.80
C ASP A 256 -8.99 29.79 -1.26
N GLY A 257 -7.91 30.06 -0.51
CA GLY A 257 -7.93 30.13 0.94
C GLY A 257 -8.06 28.76 1.66
N MET A 258 -8.24 28.79 2.99
CA MET A 258 -8.21 27.58 3.83
C MET A 258 -9.34 27.53 4.86
N ASN A 259 -9.88 26.32 5.06
CA ASN A 259 -10.80 26.01 6.16
C ASN A 259 -10.26 24.88 7.05
N ALA A 260 -9.96 25.19 8.30
CA ALA A 260 -9.48 24.24 9.31
C ALA A 260 -10.56 23.98 10.37
N ARG A 261 -10.91 22.71 10.59
CA ARG A 261 -11.84 22.28 11.65
C ARG A 261 -11.15 21.29 12.58
N HIS A 262 -11.02 21.63 13.86
CA HIS A 262 -10.41 20.75 14.88
C HIS A 262 -8.98 20.28 14.56
N GLY A 263 -8.07 21.16 14.12
CA GLY A 263 -6.69 20.80 13.75
C GLY A 263 -5.68 21.94 13.92
N ILE A 264 -4.40 21.68 13.61
CA ILE A 264 -3.32 22.68 13.61
C ILE A 264 -2.89 22.94 12.16
N CYS A 265 -2.98 24.18 11.67
CA CYS A 265 -2.60 24.52 10.30
C CYS A 265 -1.53 25.61 10.25
N ALA A 266 -0.54 25.46 9.37
CA ALA A 266 0.50 26.46 9.09
C ALA A 266 0.53 26.79 7.59
N VAL A 267 0.25 28.04 7.21
CA VAL A 267 0.19 28.47 5.81
C VAL A 267 1.19 29.59 5.55
N ARG A 268 1.95 29.52 4.45
CA ARG A 268 2.96 30.55 4.13
C ARG A 268 2.38 31.73 3.33
N SER A 269 1.44 31.49 2.42
CA SER A 269 0.73 32.53 1.65
C SER A 269 -0.67 32.01 1.33
N ALA A 270 -1.69 32.85 1.51
CA ALA A 270 -3.04 32.59 1.02
C ALA A 270 -3.59 33.85 0.36
N GLU A 271 -4.16 33.73 -0.84
CA GLU A 271 -4.78 34.88 -1.51
C GLU A 271 -6.15 35.15 -0.86
N ASP A 272 -7.00 34.13 -0.73
CA ASP A 272 -8.30 34.24 -0.04
C ASP A 272 -8.26 33.95 1.48
N GLY A 273 -9.23 34.54 2.19
CA GLY A 273 -9.29 34.58 3.66
C GLY A 273 -9.40 33.22 4.36
N ILE A 274 -8.84 33.12 5.58
CA ILE A 274 -8.70 31.86 6.32
C ILE A 274 -9.73 31.74 7.45
N LYS A 275 -10.35 30.55 7.56
CA LYS A 275 -11.33 30.22 8.60
C LYS A 275 -10.84 29.06 9.47
N ALA A 276 -10.74 29.29 10.78
CA ALA A 276 -10.49 28.23 11.76
C ALA A 276 -11.70 28.06 12.69
N GLN A 277 -12.17 26.82 12.85
CA GLN A 277 -13.21 26.47 13.81
C GLN A 277 -12.68 25.37 14.74
N HIS A 278 -12.58 25.68 16.04
CA HIS A 278 -12.04 24.76 17.06
C HIS A 278 -10.60 24.25 16.83
N GLY A 279 -9.73 25.04 16.18
CA GLY A 279 -8.33 24.67 15.87
C GLY A 279 -7.35 25.83 16.01
N ILE A 280 -6.06 25.58 15.74
CA ILE A 280 -4.98 26.59 15.73
C ILE A 280 -4.52 26.81 14.30
N CYS A 281 -4.47 28.05 13.81
CA CYS A 281 -3.99 28.38 12.48
C CYS A 281 -2.92 29.49 12.54
N LEU A 282 -1.78 29.28 11.87
CA LEU A 282 -0.69 30.24 11.79
C LEU A 282 -0.35 30.55 10.33
N VAL A 283 -0.35 31.82 9.97
CA VAL A 283 -0.26 32.24 8.57
C VAL A 283 0.80 33.33 8.40
N LYS A 284 1.64 33.22 7.38
CA LYS A 284 2.73 34.18 7.14
C LYS A 284 2.35 35.33 6.19
N ALA A 285 1.35 35.17 5.32
CA ALA A 285 0.77 36.25 4.52
C ALA A 285 -0.64 35.84 4.10
N ALA A 286 -1.60 36.76 4.22
CA ALA A 286 -2.97 36.58 3.75
C ALA A 286 -3.45 37.93 3.20
N ASP A 287 -4.01 37.93 2.00
CA ASP A 287 -4.49 39.17 1.38
C ASP A 287 -5.91 39.52 1.87
N ASP A 288 -6.70 38.51 2.26
CA ASP A 288 -8.06 38.66 2.78
C ASP A 288 -8.23 38.33 4.29
N GLY A 289 -9.34 38.81 4.86
CA GLY A 289 -9.60 38.78 6.31
C GLY A 289 -9.71 37.39 6.95
N MET A 290 -9.23 37.27 8.19
CA MET A 290 -9.28 36.03 8.97
C MET A 290 -10.48 35.95 9.92
N ASN A 291 -11.02 34.74 10.12
CA ASN A 291 -12.06 34.49 11.10
C ASN A 291 -11.77 33.22 11.92
N ALA A 292 -11.74 33.36 13.25
CA ALA A 292 -11.62 32.25 14.18
C ALA A 292 -12.91 32.14 15.01
N ARG A 293 -13.51 30.94 15.05
CA ARG A 293 -14.62 30.62 15.97
C ARG A 293 -14.20 29.49 16.88
N HIS A 294 -14.06 29.80 18.17
CA HIS A 294 -13.57 28.89 19.21
C HIS A 294 -12.20 28.26 18.91
N GLY A 295 -11.35 28.96 18.14
CA GLY A 295 -9.97 28.58 17.80
C GLY A 295 -9.04 29.80 17.84
N ILE A 296 -7.75 29.59 17.60
CA ILE A 296 -6.72 30.65 17.60
C ILE A 296 -6.19 30.82 16.17
N CYS A 297 -6.25 32.05 15.63
CA CYS A 297 -5.59 32.41 14.36
C CYS A 297 -4.56 33.52 14.58
N ALA A 298 -3.37 33.38 14.02
CA ALA A 298 -2.35 34.42 14.02
C ALA A 298 -1.76 34.63 12.61
N VAL A 299 -1.76 35.89 12.15
CA VAL A 299 -1.08 36.33 10.92
C VAL A 299 0.11 37.19 11.30
N ARG A 300 1.21 36.99 10.58
CA ARG A 300 2.33 37.92 10.58
C ARG A 300 2.30 38.71 9.28
N SER A 301 1.70 39.90 9.27
CA SER A 301 1.70 40.78 8.09
C SER A 301 3.13 41.21 7.75
N CYS A 302 3.44 41.30 6.46
CA CYS A 302 4.55 42.12 5.96
C CYS A 302 4.10 43.58 5.86
#